data_AF-A0A0B5GK13-F1
#
_entry.id   AF-A0A0B5GK13-F1
#
_cell.length_a   1.000
_cell.length_b   1.000
_cell.length_c   1.000
_cell.angle_alpha   90.00
_cell.angle_beta   90.00
_cell.angle_gamma   90.00
#
_symmetry.space_group_name_H-M   'P 1'
#
loop_
_entity.id
_entity.type
_entity.pdbx_description
1 polymer ?
#
loop_
_entity_poly.entity_id
_entity_poly.type
_entity_poly.pdbx_seq_one_letter_code
_entity_poly.pdbx_strand_id
1 'polypeptide(L)' 'MELTVDLDDDVYERLESRAKRHEFDTPAEYATVMITTVLDELEGKEDDNVRDRLEDLGYL' A
#
# COMPACT_ATOMS: atom_id res chain seq x y z
N MET A 1 -4.66 13.70 -12.62
CA MET A 1 -4.91 14.72 -11.59
C MET A 1 -3.88 14.49 -10.50
N GLU A 2 -3.31 15.54 -9.92
CA GLU A 2 -2.35 15.43 -8.82
C GLU A 2 -3.11 15.63 -7.50
N LEU A 3 -2.94 14.69 -6.57
CA LEU A 3 -3.52 14.74 -5.22
C LEU A 3 -2.37 14.80 -4.22
N THR A 4 -2.40 15.81 -3.35
CA THR A 4 -1.44 15.96 -2.25
C THR A 4 -2.15 15.63 -0.93
N VAL A 5 -1.49 14.82 -0.09
CA VAL A 5 -1.99 14.43 1.24
C VAL A 5 -0.92 14.77 2.26
N ASP A 6 -1.29 15.56 3.26
CA ASP A 6 -0.44 15.82 4.43
C ASP A 6 -0.55 14.63 5.40
N LEU A 7 0.60 14.11 5.82
CA LEU A 7 0.73 13.02 6.76
C LEU A 7 1.46 13.51 8.01
N ASP A 8 1.01 13.06 9.18
CA ASP A 8 1.76 13.26 10.42
C ASP A 8 3.12 12.55 10.35
N ASP A 9 4.13 13.09 11.04
CA ASP A 9 5.50 12.59 11.03
C ASP A 9 5.56 11.09 11.39
N ASP A 10 4.81 10.66 12.42
CA ASP A 10 4.74 9.26 12.86
C ASP A 10 4.21 8.32 11.76
N VAL A 11 3.25 8.81 10.95
CA VAL A 11 2.66 8.04 9.85
C VAL A 11 3.64 7.96 8.69
N TYR A 12 4.31 9.07 8.39
CA TYR A 12 5.32 9.13 7.35
C TYR A 12 6.52 8.21 7.65
N GLU A 13 7.03 8.19 8.89
CA GLU A 13 8.12 7.30 9.28
C GLU A 13 7.76 5.81 9.13
N ARG A 14 6.52 5.46 9.49
CA ARG A 14 6.01 4.08 9.31
C ARG A 14 5.88 3.73 7.84
N LEU A 15 5.41 4.68 7.03
CA LEU A 15 5.28 4.52 5.58
C LEU A 15 6.67 4.33 4.94
N GLU A 16 7.65 5.17 5.28
CA GLU A 16 9.02 5.10 4.78
C GLU A 16 9.69 3.78 5.17
N SER A 17 9.51 3.34 6.42
CA SER A 17 10.04 2.08 6.91
C SER A 17 9.47 0.88 6.16
N ARG A 18 8.17 0.89 5.84
CA ARG A 18 7.55 -0.18 5.04
C ARG A 18 7.98 -0.11 3.58
N ALA A 19 8.07 1.08 2.98
CA ALA A 19 8.53 1.26 1.61
C ALA A 19 9.93 0.66 1.43
N LYS A 20 10.88 0.97 2.32
CA LYS A 20 12.24 0.39 2.32
C LYS A 20 12.21 -1.14 2.47
N ARG A 21 11.35 -1.66 3.36
CA ARG A 21 11.22 -3.11 3.59
C ARG A 21 10.70 -3.88 2.38
N HIS A 22 9.87 -3.24 1.56
CA HIS A 22 9.31 -3.82 0.34
C HIS A 22 10.02 -3.34 -0.93
N GLU A 23 11.23 -2.79 -0.79
CA GLU A 23 12.11 -2.42 -1.90
C GLU A 23 11.52 -1.36 -2.86
N PHE A 24 10.66 -0.48 -2.35
CA PHE A 24 10.15 0.66 -3.10
C PHE A 24 11.16 1.81 -3.12
N ASP A 25 11.26 2.50 -4.25
CA ASP A 25 12.19 3.62 -4.43
C ASP A 25 11.77 4.85 -3.62
N THR A 26 10.46 5.06 -3.45
CA THR A 26 9.93 6.19 -2.67
C THR A 26 8.73 5.80 -1.79
N PRO A 27 8.52 6.49 -0.65
CA PRO A 27 7.32 6.31 0.16
C PRO A 27 6.02 6.63 -0.59
N ALA A 28 6.06 7.57 -1.54
CA ALA A 28 4.91 7.96 -2.34
C ALA A 28 4.44 6.83 -3.28
N GLU A 29 5.38 6.09 -3.86
CA GLU A 29 5.08 4.91 -4.67
C GLU A 29 4.41 3.83 -3.82
N TYR A 30 4.99 3.54 -2.65
CA TYR A 30 4.41 2.59 -1.71
C TYR A 30 2.99 2.99 -1.26
N ALA A 31 2.78 4.27 -0.94
CA ALA A 31 1.46 4.80 -0.57
C ALA A 31 0.44 4.63 -1.69
N THR A 32 0.85 4.86 -2.94
CA THR A 32 -0.03 4.69 -4.11
C THR A 32 -0.48 3.25 -4.26
N VAL A 33 0.44 2.29 -4.13
CA VAL A 33 0.12 0.86 -4.19
C VAL A 33 -0.82 0.47 -3.05
N MET A 34 -0.49 0.86 -1.82
CA MET A 34 -1.33 0.60 -0.63
C MET A 34 -2.76 1.13 -0.79
N ILE A 35 -2.90 2.40 -1.19
CA ILE A 35 -4.23 3.02 -1.36
C ILE A 35 -4.99 2.31 -2.47
N THR A 36 -4.35 1.99 -3.60
CA THR A 36 -4.99 1.27 -4.70
C THR A 36 -5.48 -0.11 -4.25
N THR A 37 -4.64 -0.86 -3.53
CA THR A 37 -5.03 -2.19 -3.00
C THR A 37 -6.22 -2.09 -2.06
N VAL A 38 -6.21 -1.13 -1.12
CA VAL A 38 -7.34 -0.93 -0.20
C VAL A 38 -8.61 -0.54 -0.95
N LEU A 39 -8.52 0.32 -1.97
CA LEU A 39 -9.67 0.69 -2.78
C LEU A 39 -10.21 -0.50 -3.57
N ASP A 40 -9.36 -1.31 -4.20
CA ASP A 40 -9.77 -2.50 -4.93
C ASP A 40 -10.46 -3.53 -4.01
N GLU A 41 -9.94 -3.72 -2.78
CA GLU A 41 -10.56 -4.58 -1.76
C GLU A 41 -11.93 -4.07 -1.31
N LEU A 42 -12.06 -2.76 -1.06
CA LEU A 42 -13.31 -2.14 -0.61
C LEU A 42 -14.37 -2.05 -1.72
N GLU A 43 -13.95 -1.89 -2.97
CA GLU A 43 -14.84 -1.87 -4.13
C GLU A 43 -15.33 -3.28 -4.49
N GLY A 44 -14.82 -4.32 -3.83
CA GLY A 44 -15.31 -5.69 -3.99
C GLY A 44 -15.22 -6.17 -5.42
N LYS A 45 -14.16 -5.78 -6.15
CA LYS A 45 -13.82 -6.50 -7.38
C LYS A 45 -13.55 -7.94 -6.97
N GLU A 46 -14.47 -8.82 -7.34
CA GLU A 46 -14.32 -10.28 -7.30
C GLU A 46 -13.08 -10.67 -8.10
N ASP A 47 -11.91 -10.53 -7.50
CA ASP A 47 -10.69 -11.14 -7.99
C ASP A 47 -10.24 -12.09 -6.89
N ASP A 48 -10.64 -13.36 -7.04
CA ASP A 48 -10.37 -14.49 -6.14
C ASP A 48 -8.88 -14.69 -5.80
N ASN A 49 -7.97 -13.90 -6.39
CA ASN A 49 -6.52 -13.95 -6.22
C ASN A 49 -5.95 -13.04 -5.12
N VAL A 50 -6.75 -12.16 -4.48
CA VAL A 50 -6.23 -11.24 -3.45
C VAL A 50 -5.69 -12.00 -2.24
N ARG A 51 -6.37 -13.08 -1.84
CA ARG A 51 -5.97 -13.91 -0.71
C ARG A 51 -4.62 -14.58 -0.94
N ASP A 52 -4.44 -15.19 -2.11
CA ASP A 52 -3.20 -15.91 -2.45
C ASP A 52 -2.01 -14.93 -2.54
N ARG A 53 -2.25 -13.71 -3.04
CA ARG A 53 -1.23 -12.67 -3.13
C ARG A 53 -0.82 -12.10 -1.76
N LEU A 54 -1.73 -12.07 -0.78
CA LEU A 54 -1.43 -11.65 0.58
C LEU A 54 -0.61 -12.70 1.35
N GLU A 55 -0.83 -13.99 1.08
CA GLU A 55 0.00 -15.08 1.61
C GLU A 55 1.42 -15.04 1.02
N ASP A 56 1.55 -14.83 -0.30
CA ASP A 56 2.85 -14.67 -0.97
C ASP A 56 3.66 -13.48 -0.45
N LEU A 57 2.98 -12.40 -0.03
CA LEU A 57 3.60 -11.21 0.53
C LEU A 57 3.83 -11.29 2.06
N GLY A 58 3.42 -12.37 2.72
CA GLY A 58 3.62 -12.62 4.16
C GLY A 58 2.73 -11.80 5.09
N TYR A 59 1.53 -11.45 4.63
CA TYR A 59 0.54 -10.68 5.39
C TYR A 59 -0.54 -11.56 6.06
N LEU A 60 -0.66 -12.83 5.66
CA LEU A 60 -1.47 -13.89 6.27
C LEU A 60 -0.57 -14.99 6.84
#